data_AF-A0AAE7E4Y1-F1
#
_entry.id   AF-A0AAE7E4Y1-F1
#
_cell.length_a   1.000
_cell.length_b   1.000
_cell.length_c   1.000
_cell.angle_alpha   90.00
_cell.angle_beta   90.00
_cell.angle_gamma   90.00
#
_symmetry.space_group_name_H-M   'P 1'
#
loop_
_entity.id
_entity.type
_entity.pdbx_description
1 polymer ?
#
loop_
_entity_poly.entity_id
_entity_poly.type
_entity_poly.pdbx_seq_one_letter_code
_entity_poly.pdbx_strand_id
1 'polypeptide(L)'
;MPYFVSSIIAIVSAMIILFTRYEADDSAITGELEKMKSMFITIDGFVNTYIQSGGDLSSINFEELYNNGILLGNIEKGTGKEVEGTNYTSTLTFPKSGVKWQLIPVRDINSNDANADFGDSAGSAYKLLVDMHNNSTLMSKAIFSESFSGREFCEKMLLGTLQRNAKTYVPIENKETFSFDGTDSDGYFVCIVFK
;
A
#
# COMPACT_ATOMS: atom_id res chain seq x y z
N MET A 1 2.89 22.32 15.31
CA MET A 1 2.10 22.40 14.06
C MET A 1 2.71 23.22 12.89
N PRO A 2 4.04 23.49 12.79
CA PRO A 2 4.63 23.99 11.54
C PRO A 2 5.26 22.89 10.65
N TYR A 3 5.47 21.68 11.17
CA TYR A 3 6.14 20.59 10.46
C TYR A 3 5.29 19.91 9.38
N PHE A 4 3.96 19.85 9.55
CA PHE A 4 3.06 19.24 8.55
C PHE A 4 3.02 20.02 7.23
N VAL A 5 2.99 21.35 7.29
CA VAL A 5 2.97 22.20 6.08
C VAL A 5 4.33 22.18 5.39
N SER A 6 5.43 22.16 6.16
CA SER A 6 6.80 22.04 5.63
C SER A 6 7.02 20.71 4.89
N SER A 7 6.54 19.59 5.44
CA SER A 7 6.66 18.27 4.81
C SER A 7 5.90 18.19 3.48
N ILE A 8 4.69 18.79 3.39
CA ILE A 8 3.94 18.83 2.13
C ILE A 8 4.68 19.65 1.07
N ILE A 9 5.24 20.80 1.43
CA ILE A 9 6.01 21.66 0.49
C ILE A 9 7.32 20.97 0.07
N ALA A 10 7.95 20.20 0.95
CA ALA A 10 9.14 19.40 0.64
C ALA A 10 8.81 18.23 -0.32
N ILE A 11 7.65 17.58 -0.17
CA ILE A 11 7.16 16.56 -1.12
C ILE A 11 6.92 17.19 -2.49
N VAL A 12 6.23 18.34 -2.54
CA VAL A 12 5.94 19.04 -3.80
C VAL A 12 7.22 19.47 -4.50
N SER A 13 8.21 19.99 -3.78
CA SER A 13 9.49 20.39 -4.36
C SER A 13 10.37 19.22 -4.80
N ALA A 14 10.39 18.10 -4.06
CA ALA A 14 11.07 16.88 -4.48
C ALA A 14 10.43 16.26 -5.72
N MET A 15 9.09 16.26 -5.82
CA MET A 15 8.36 15.88 -7.03
C MET A 15 8.73 16.79 -8.20
N ILE A 16 8.75 18.11 -8.02
CA ILE A 16 9.11 19.06 -9.09
C ILE A 16 10.56 18.86 -9.56
N ILE A 17 11.52 18.62 -8.66
CA ILE A 17 12.93 18.42 -9.04
C ILE A 17 13.14 17.07 -9.76
N LEU A 18 12.40 16.03 -9.40
CA LEU A 18 12.44 14.75 -10.11
C LEU A 18 11.68 14.80 -11.44
N PHE A 19 10.50 15.42 -11.48
CA PHE A 19 9.73 15.61 -12.71
C PHE A 19 10.49 16.49 -13.72
N THR A 20 11.14 17.56 -13.29
CA THR A 20 11.95 18.39 -14.21
C THR A 20 13.20 17.70 -14.76
N ARG A 21 13.77 16.71 -14.04
CA ARG A 21 14.87 15.87 -14.57
C ARG A 21 14.39 14.74 -15.50
N TYR A 22 13.11 14.34 -15.43
CA TYR A 22 12.55 13.21 -16.19
C TYR A 22 11.52 13.61 -17.27
N GLU A 23 11.01 14.85 -17.26
CA GLU A 23 10.09 15.40 -18.27
C GLU A 23 10.67 15.36 -19.69
N ALA A 24 12.00 15.25 -19.83
CA ALA A 24 12.63 15.12 -21.13
C ALA A 24 12.53 13.72 -21.76
N ASP A 25 12.17 12.65 -21.03
CA ASP A 25 12.26 11.28 -21.57
C ASP A 25 11.09 10.33 -21.23
N ASP A 26 10.25 10.56 -20.19
CA ASP A 26 9.29 9.51 -19.79
C ASP A 26 7.97 10.01 -19.14
N SER A 27 7.16 10.74 -19.92
CA SER A 27 5.84 11.22 -19.49
C SER A 27 4.85 10.09 -19.10
N ALA A 28 5.09 8.87 -19.59
CA ALA A 28 4.28 7.70 -19.27
C ALA A 28 4.47 7.26 -17.81
N ILE A 29 5.71 7.21 -17.31
CA ILE A 29 6.00 6.86 -15.91
C ILE A 29 5.46 7.92 -14.95
N THR A 30 5.62 9.20 -15.28
CA THR A 30 5.08 10.31 -14.49
C THR A 30 3.57 10.19 -14.30
N GLY A 31 2.82 9.90 -15.37
CA GLY A 31 1.37 9.69 -15.29
C GLY A 31 0.99 8.48 -14.44
N GLU A 32 1.76 7.39 -14.46
CA GLU A 32 1.50 6.23 -13.61
C GLU A 32 1.80 6.52 -12.12
N LEU A 33 2.85 7.28 -11.81
CA LEU A 33 3.17 7.70 -10.44
C LEU A 33 2.09 8.62 -9.85
N GLU A 34 1.49 9.51 -10.64
CA GLU A 34 0.35 10.33 -10.20
C GLU A 34 -0.89 9.48 -9.94
N LYS A 35 -1.16 8.47 -10.77
CA LYS A 35 -2.24 7.51 -10.51
C LYS A 35 -1.99 6.72 -9.23
N MET A 36 -0.75 6.23 -9.01
CA MET A 36 -0.37 5.55 -7.77
C MET A 36 -0.62 6.43 -6.55
N LYS A 37 -0.21 7.69 -6.61
CA LYS A 37 -0.47 8.68 -5.55
C LYS A 37 -1.97 8.79 -5.22
N SER A 38 -2.83 8.89 -6.24
CA SER A 38 -4.28 8.94 -6.05
C SER A 38 -4.83 7.64 -5.44
N MET A 39 -4.31 6.48 -5.86
CA MET A 39 -4.70 5.17 -5.31
C MET A 39 -4.34 5.06 -3.83
N PHE A 40 -3.13 5.50 -3.43
CA PHE A 40 -2.70 5.54 -2.03
C PHE A 40 -3.62 6.41 -1.16
N ILE A 41 -3.94 7.63 -1.61
CA ILE A 41 -4.86 8.52 -0.90
C ILE A 41 -6.25 7.88 -0.77
N THR A 42 -6.70 7.20 -1.82
CA THR A 42 -8.03 6.56 -1.83
C THR A 42 -8.09 5.39 -0.86
N ILE A 43 -7.07 4.51 -0.84
CA ILE A 43 -6.97 3.40 0.11
C ILE A 43 -6.89 3.92 1.54
N ASP A 44 -6.06 4.93 1.79
CA ASP A 44 -5.98 5.56 3.12
C ASP A 44 -7.34 6.13 3.56
N GLY A 45 -8.05 6.77 2.63
CA GLY A 45 -9.42 7.24 2.83
C GLY A 45 -10.41 6.14 3.20
N PHE A 46 -10.32 4.96 2.56
CA PHE A 46 -11.14 3.81 2.92
C PHE A 46 -10.85 3.32 4.34
N VAL A 47 -9.57 3.20 4.70
CA VAL A 47 -9.19 2.77 6.07
C VAL A 47 -9.64 3.79 7.11
N ASN A 48 -9.46 5.09 6.85
CA ASN A 48 -9.94 6.14 7.76
C ASN A 48 -11.47 6.10 7.93
N THR A 49 -12.21 5.88 6.84
CA THR A 49 -13.68 5.76 6.88
C THR A 49 -14.11 4.54 7.68
N TYR A 50 -13.39 3.42 7.56
CA TYR A 50 -13.63 2.22 8.34
C TYR A 50 -13.44 2.45 9.84
N ILE A 51 -12.33 3.09 10.24
CA ILE A 51 -12.09 3.46 11.64
C ILE A 51 -13.18 4.41 12.15
N GLN A 52 -13.54 5.44 11.37
CA GLN A 52 -14.58 6.40 11.76
C GLN A 52 -15.97 5.76 11.89
N SER A 53 -16.23 4.68 11.16
CA SER A 53 -17.47 3.90 11.25
C SER A 53 -17.49 2.93 12.45
N GLY A 54 -16.43 2.92 13.28
CA GLY A 54 -16.29 2.05 14.44
C GLY A 54 -15.67 0.68 14.13
N GLY A 55 -15.05 0.52 12.96
CA GLY A 55 -14.33 -0.69 12.58
C GLY A 55 -13.02 -0.87 13.34
N ASP A 56 -12.64 -2.12 13.57
CA ASP A 56 -11.39 -2.49 14.25
C ASP A 56 -10.29 -2.83 13.22
N LEU A 57 -9.12 -2.20 13.35
CA LEU A 57 -7.95 -2.46 12.53
C LEU A 57 -7.39 -3.88 12.72
N SER A 58 -7.78 -4.61 13.76
CA SER A 58 -7.34 -5.99 13.99
C SER A 58 -7.86 -7.00 12.95
N SER A 59 -8.98 -6.71 12.29
CA SER A 59 -9.59 -7.57 11.28
C SER A 59 -9.48 -7.05 9.85
N ILE A 60 -8.99 -5.83 9.67
CA ILE A 60 -9.11 -5.08 8.42
C ILE A 60 -8.58 -5.82 7.19
N ASN A 61 -9.39 -5.88 6.14
CA ASN A 61 -9.04 -6.42 4.83
C ASN A 61 -9.97 -5.83 3.75
N PHE A 62 -9.66 -6.02 2.46
CA PHE A 62 -10.48 -5.43 1.39
C PHE A 62 -11.86 -6.07 1.25
N GLU A 63 -12.02 -7.34 1.63
CA GLU A 63 -13.36 -7.96 1.69
C GLU A 63 -14.23 -7.29 2.77
N GLU A 64 -13.68 -7.00 3.93
CA GLU A 64 -14.39 -6.33 5.02
C GLU A 64 -14.74 -4.88 4.64
N LEU A 65 -13.81 -4.15 4.01
CA LEU A 65 -14.09 -2.81 3.47
C LEU A 65 -15.22 -2.84 2.42
N TYR A 66 -15.27 -3.88 1.58
CA TYR A 66 -16.35 -4.07 0.61
C TYR A 66 -17.69 -4.37 1.31
N ASN A 67 -17.70 -5.33 2.23
CA ASN A 67 -18.92 -5.76 2.93
C ASN A 67 -19.51 -4.63 3.79
N ASN A 68 -18.67 -3.75 4.32
CA ASN A 68 -19.09 -2.54 5.06
C ASN A 68 -19.51 -1.37 4.14
N GLY A 69 -19.46 -1.54 2.82
CA GLY A 69 -19.90 -0.52 1.86
C GLY A 69 -18.98 0.72 1.81
N ILE A 70 -17.70 0.56 2.18
CA ILE A 70 -16.73 1.66 2.26
C ILE A 70 -16.02 1.89 0.92
N LEU A 71 -15.87 0.82 0.15
CA LEU A 71 -15.29 0.91 -1.19
C LEU A 71 -16.21 1.69 -2.14
N LEU A 72 -15.63 2.25 -3.20
CA LEU A 72 -16.39 2.98 -4.23
C LEU A 72 -17.47 2.09 -4.85
N GLY A 73 -18.66 2.65 -5.10
CA GLY A 73 -19.82 1.89 -5.59
C GLY A 73 -19.66 1.23 -6.96
N ASN A 74 -18.57 1.51 -7.68
CA ASN A 74 -18.22 0.88 -8.96
C ASN A 74 -17.22 -0.28 -8.82
N ILE A 75 -16.80 -0.60 -7.60
CA ILE A 75 -15.95 -1.75 -7.29
C ILE A 75 -16.87 -2.94 -7.08
N GLU A 76 -16.64 -4.04 -7.80
CA GLU A 76 -17.38 -5.28 -7.60
C GLU A 76 -16.50 -6.33 -6.91
N LYS A 77 -17.14 -7.25 -6.18
CA LYS A 77 -16.50 -8.39 -5.54
C LYS A 77 -16.81 -9.68 -6.29
N GLY A 78 -15.79 -10.46 -6.61
CA GLY A 78 -15.92 -11.75 -7.27
C GLY A 78 -14.65 -12.18 -8.01
N THR A 79 -14.65 -13.40 -8.54
CA THR A 79 -13.53 -13.91 -9.35
C THR A 79 -13.37 -13.06 -10.61
N GLY A 80 -12.16 -12.52 -10.83
CA GLY A 80 -11.87 -11.60 -11.93
C GLY A 80 -12.52 -10.21 -11.83
N LYS A 81 -12.98 -9.81 -10.64
CA LYS A 81 -13.47 -8.45 -10.34
C LYS A 81 -12.40 -7.61 -9.64
N GLU A 82 -12.72 -6.36 -9.32
CA GLU A 82 -11.80 -5.43 -8.65
C GLU A 82 -11.40 -5.93 -7.26
N VAL A 83 -12.34 -6.50 -6.48
CA VAL A 83 -12.03 -7.18 -5.22
C VAL A 83 -12.10 -8.68 -5.40
N GLU A 84 -10.98 -9.36 -5.20
CA GLU A 84 -10.84 -10.81 -5.36
C GLU A 84 -10.16 -11.43 -4.13
N GLY A 85 -10.59 -12.63 -3.74
CA GLY A 85 -10.09 -13.35 -2.58
C GLY A 85 -11.02 -13.28 -1.37
N THR A 86 -10.59 -13.92 -0.27
CA THR A 86 -11.37 -14.03 0.97
C THR A 86 -10.49 -13.75 2.19
N ASN A 87 -11.00 -13.01 3.17
CA ASN A 87 -10.30 -12.58 4.37
C ASN A 87 -9.00 -11.83 4.00
N TYR A 88 -7.87 -12.20 4.62
CA TYR A 88 -6.58 -11.56 4.42
C TYR A 88 -5.92 -11.85 3.07
N THR A 89 -6.45 -12.79 2.28
CA THR A 89 -6.04 -12.97 0.87
C THR A 89 -6.76 -12.01 -0.07
N SER A 90 -7.69 -11.21 0.44
CA SER A 90 -8.43 -10.25 -0.38
C SER A 90 -7.47 -9.20 -0.96
N THR A 91 -7.58 -9.03 -2.28
CA THR A 91 -6.83 -8.06 -3.05
C THR A 91 -7.78 -7.09 -3.72
N LEU A 92 -7.35 -5.85 -3.88
CA LEU A 92 -8.04 -4.81 -4.64
C LEU A 92 -7.19 -4.47 -5.87
N THR A 93 -7.82 -4.46 -7.05
CA THR A 93 -7.21 -3.99 -8.28
C THR A 93 -8.05 -2.86 -8.85
N PHE A 94 -7.47 -1.67 -8.99
CA PHE A 94 -8.18 -0.57 -9.62
C PHE A 94 -8.29 -0.78 -11.13
N PRO A 95 -9.42 -0.41 -11.76
CA PRO A 95 -9.59 -0.54 -13.20
C PRO A 95 -8.45 0.14 -13.96
N LYS A 96 -7.87 -0.59 -14.92
CA LYS A 96 -6.80 -0.11 -15.83
C LYS A 96 -5.48 0.32 -15.15
N SER A 97 -5.25 0.05 -13.86
CA SER A 97 -3.97 0.36 -13.23
C SER A 97 -2.93 -0.76 -13.39
N GLY A 98 -3.37 -2.02 -13.45
CA GLY A 98 -2.46 -3.17 -13.40
C GLY A 98 -1.72 -3.33 -12.06
N VAL A 99 -2.05 -2.50 -11.06
CA VAL A 99 -1.48 -2.55 -9.70
C VAL A 99 -2.48 -3.23 -8.77
N LYS A 100 -2.03 -4.30 -8.12
CA LYS A 100 -2.80 -5.01 -7.11
C LYS A 100 -2.40 -4.55 -5.72
N TRP A 101 -3.38 -4.48 -4.84
CA TRP A 101 -3.22 -4.01 -3.48
C TRP A 101 -3.72 -5.10 -2.55
N GLN A 102 -2.96 -5.38 -1.49
CA GLN A 102 -3.39 -6.33 -0.46
C GLN A 102 -3.24 -5.68 0.91
N LEU A 103 -4.30 -5.76 1.71
CA LEU A 103 -4.39 -5.13 3.01
C LEU A 103 -4.52 -6.22 4.08
N ILE A 104 -3.60 -6.20 5.04
CA ILE A 104 -3.64 -7.08 6.20
C ILE A 104 -3.44 -6.26 7.49
N PRO A 105 -4.07 -6.68 8.61
CA PRO A 105 -3.88 -6.01 9.89
C PRO A 105 -2.46 -6.24 10.42
N VAL A 106 -1.94 -5.30 11.23
CA VAL A 106 -0.79 -5.60 12.10
C VAL A 106 -1.32 -6.41 13.29
N ARG A 107 -0.78 -7.61 13.51
CA ARG A 107 -1.19 -8.53 14.58
C ARG A 107 -0.18 -8.51 15.72
N ASP A 108 -0.70 -8.62 16.95
CA ASP A 108 0.11 -8.76 18.17
C ASP A 108 0.59 -10.22 18.29
N ILE A 109 1.68 -10.53 17.58
CA ILE A 109 2.31 -11.85 17.67
C ILE A 109 3.30 -11.79 18.84
N ASN A 110 2.78 -12.02 20.05
CA ASN A 110 3.53 -11.94 21.30
C ASN A 110 4.88 -12.68 21.27
N SER A 111 5.97 -11.91 21.44
CA SER A 111 7.30 -12.16 22.04
C SER A 111 8.11 -13.46 21.79
N ASN A 112 7.61 -14.47 21.09
CA ASN A 112 8.35 -15.72 20.79
C ASN A 112 8.64 -15.94 19.30
N ASP A 113 8.11 -15.11 18.41
CA ASP A 113 8.55 -15.08 17.01
C ASP A 113 9.49 -13.90 16.80
N ALA A 114 10.74 -14.20 16.45
CA ALA A 114 11.72 -13.21 15.98
C ALA A 114 11.28 -12.47 14.69
N ASN A 115 10.10 -12.78 14.15
CA ASN A 115 9.54 -12.25 12.90
C ASN A 115 8.32 -11.34 13.13
N ALA A 116 7.94 -11.05 14.38
CA ALA A 116 6.82 -10.17 14.71
C ALA A 116 7.18 -8.69 14.53
N ASP A 117 7.55 -8.31 13.31
CA ASP A 117 7.84 -6.91 13.00
C ASP A 117 6.53 -6.11 13.17
N PHE A 118 6.56 -5.17 14.13
CA PHE A 118 5.49 -4.25 14.55
C PHE A 118 4.35 -4.81 15.42
N GLY A 119 4.54 -5.93 16.12
CA GLY A 119 3.52 -6.49 17.02
C GLY A 119 2.96 -5.49 18.07
N ASP A 120 3.82 -4.60 18.57
CA ASP A 120 3.43 -3.53 19.51
C ASP A 120 2.42 -2.51 18.94
N SER A 121 2.26 -2.47 17.62
CA SER A 121 1.32 -1.59 16.91
C SER A 121 0.05 -2.33 16.44
N ALA A 122 -0.22 -3.50 17.02
CA ALA A 122 -1.43 -4.23 16.71
C ALA A 122 -2.69 -3.45 17.09
N GLY A 123 -3.69 -3.46 16.20
CA GLY A 123 -4.92 -2.69 16.37
C GLY A 123 -4.75 -1.17 16.16
N SER A 124 -3.54 -0.67 15.93
CA SER A 124 -3.24 0.73 15.61
C SER A 124 -2.47 0.91 14.31
N ALA A 125 -2.22 -0.17 13.57
CA ALA A 125 -1.54 -0.14 12.30
C ALA A 125 -2.04 -1.23 11.34
N TYR A 126 -1.80 -1.01 10.04
CA TYR A 126 -2.05 -2.00 8.99
C TYR A 126 -0.86 -2.11 8.04
N LYS A 127 -0.74 -3.26 7.37
CA LYS A 127 0.25 -3.50 6.32
C LYS A 127 -0.45 -3.52 4.96
N LEU A 128 0.08 -2.74 4.02
CA LEU A 128 -0.40 -2.60 2.66
C LEU A 128 0.68 -3.07 1.70
N LEU A 129 0.48 -4.23 1.07
CA LEU A 129 1.31 -4.70 -0.04
C LEU A 129 0.83 -4.06 -1.33
N VAL A 130 1.80 -3.60 -2.12
CA VAL A 130 1.61 -3.03 -3.45
C VAL A 130 2.34 -3.91 -4.45
N ASP A 131 1.59 -4.53 -5.35
CA ASP A 131 2.09 -5.35 -6.45
C ASP A 131 1.90 -4.59 -7.77
N MET A 132 3.02 -4.18 -8.36
CA MET A 132 3.09 -3.46 -9.62
C MET A 132 3.55 -4.36 -10.77
N HIS A 133 3.76 -5.66 -10.56
CA HIS A 133 4.37 -6.58 -11.52
C HIS A 133 3.63 -6.60 -12.87
N ASN A 134 2.30 -6.41 -12.84
CA ASN A 134 1.48 -6.42 -14.05
C ASN A 134 1.39 -5.04 -14.75
N ASN A 135 2.03 -3.99 -14.22
CA ASN A 135 2.12 -2.69 -14.86
C ASN A 135 3.47 -2.54 -15.58
N SER A 136 3.47 -2.74 -16.90
CA SER A 136 4.67 -2.70 -17.74
C SER A 136 5.42 -1.37 -17.68
N THR A 137 4.72 -0.26 -17.47
CA THR A 137 5.29 1.09 -17.40
C THR A 137 6.07 1.27 -16.10
N LEU A 138 5.49 0.89 -14.96
CA LEU A 138 6.16 0.95 -13.65
C LEU A 138 7.32 -0.05 -13.56
N MET A 139 7.14 -1.25 -14.14
CA MET A 139 8.17 -2.29 -14.19
C MET A 139 9.35 -1.94 -15.09
N SER A 140 9.18 -1.07 -16.09
CA SER A 140 10.29 -0.59 -16.92
C SER A 140 11.42 0.07 -16.12
N LYS A 141 11.09 0.58 -14.91
CA LYS A 141 12.03 1.14 -13.94
C LYS A 141 11.73 0.67 -12.51
N ALA A 142 11.46 -0.62 -12.32
CA ALA A 142 11.00 -1.22 -11.05
C ALA A 142 11.78 -0.74 -9.80
N ILE A 143 13.12 -0.81 -9.82
CA ILE A 143 13.98 -0.37 -8.70
C ILE A 143 13.72 1.09 -8.33
N PHE A 144 13.54 1.96 -9.32
CA PHE A 144 13.23 3.35 -9.09
C PHE A 144 11.79 3.52 -8.62
N SER A 145 10.83 2.89 -9.29
CA SER A 145 9.40 2.96 -9.00
C SER A 145 9.09 2.46 -7.58
N GLU A 146 9.63 1.32 -7.15
CA GLU A 146 9.47 0.76 -5.79
C GLU A 146 10.14 1.64 -4.75
N SER A 147 11.39 2.06 -5.01
CA SER A 147 12.15 2.86 -4.07
C SER A 147 11.55 4.24 -3.86
N PHE A 148 11.14 4.89 -4.96
CA PHE A 148 10.53 6.20 -4.97
C PHE A 148 9.11 6.16 -4.42
N SER A 149 8.24 5.28 -4.94
CA SER A 149 6.86 5.16 -4.48
C SER A 149 6.79 4.75 -3.02
N GLY A 150 7.67 3.84 -2.59
CA GLY A 150 7.80 3.49 -1.19
C GLY A 150 8.17 4.68 -0.32
N ARG A 151 9.24 5.41 -0.63
CA ARG A 151 9.67 6.55 0.21
C ARG A 151 8.69 7.73 0.16
N GLU A 152 8.19 8.08 -1.01
CA GLU A 152 7.29 9.24 -1.14
C GLU A 152 5.87 8.94 -0.65
N PHE A 153 5.31 7.78 -0.99
CA PHE A 153 3.93 7.48 -0.63
C PHE A 153 3.83 6.80 0.74
N CYS A 154 4.67 5.81 1.04
CA CYS A 154 4.62 5.17 2.35
C CYS A 154 5.17 6.08 3.45
N GLU A 155 6.44 6.50 3.34
CA GLU A 155 7.10 7.18 4.46
C GLU A 155 6.66 8.63 4.62
N LYS A 156 6.47 9.36 3.51
CA LYS A 156 6.14 10.79 3.58
C LYS A 156 4.65 11.09 3.56
N MET A 157 3.87 10.44 2.70
CA MET A 157 2.43 10.71 2.59
C MET A 157 1.63 10.01 3.68
N LEU A 158 1.89 8.73 3.93
CA LEU A 158 1.16 7.94 4.93
C LEU A 158 1.83 7.93 6.30
N LEU A 159 3.00 8.57 6.44
CA LEU A 159 3.81 8.56 7.67
C LEU A 159 4.08 7.13 8.16
N GLY A 160 4.22 6.20 7.23
CA GLY A 160 4.43 4.79 7.48
C GLY A 160 5.89 4.35 7.41
N THR A 161 6.11 3.05 7.55
CA THR A 161 7.40 2.39 7.38
C THR A 161 7.41 1.54 6.11
N LEU A 162 8.41 1.73 5.25
CA LEU A 162 8.60 0.96 4.03
C LEU A 162 9.34 -0.36 4.30
N GLN A 163 8.80 -1.46 3.79
CA GLN A 163 9.43 -2.78 3.74
C GLN A 163 9.57 -3.23 2.28
N ARG A 164 10.81 -3.33 1.80
CA ARG A 164 11.12 -3.65 0.38
C ARG A 164 11.26 -5.13 0.10
N ASN A 165 11.68 -5.91 1.09
CA ASN A 165 11.91 -7.33 0.92
C ASN A 165 10.60 -8.14 0.98
N ALA A 166 9.48 -7.48 1.25
CA ALA A 166 8.20 -8.13 1.46
C ALA A 166 7.46 -8.36 0.13
N LYS A 167 7.09 -9.62 -0.17
CA LYS A 167 6.62 -10.00 -1.52
C LYS A 167 5.26 -10.69 -1.54
N THR A 168 5.12 -11.84 -0.88
CA THR A 168 3.90 -12.67 -0.98
C THR A 168 3.22 -12.84 0.35
N TYR A 169 1.89 -12.92 0.34
CA TYR A 169 1.13 -13.23 1.55
C TYR A 169 1.37 -14.66 2.02
N VAL A 170 1.67 -14.80 3.31
CA VAL A 170 1.95 -16.06 3.98
C VAL A 170 0.74 -16.41 4.88
N PRO A 171 -0.09 -17.39 4.48
CA PRO A 171 -1.31 -17.77 5.20
C PRO A 171 -0.99 -18.72 6.35
N ILE A 172 -0.22 -18.27 7.34
CA ILE A 172 -0.01 -19.03 8.58
C ILE A 172 -1.00 -18.49 9.60
N GLU A 173 -1.91 -19.35 10.06
CA GLU A 173 -2.91 -19.01 11.05
C GLU A 173 -2.26 -18.38 12.30
N ASN A 174 -2.74 -17.19 12.67
CA ASN A 174 -2.21 -16.37 13.78
C ASN A 174 -0.79 -15.82 13.58
N LYS A 175 -0.22 -15.93 12.37
CA LYS A 175 1.06 -15.33 11.97
C LYS A 175 1.01 -14.78 10.54
N GLU A 176 -0.17 -14.34 10.12
CA GLU A 176 -0.43 -13.81 8.79
C GLU A 176 0.48 -12.61 8.53
N THR A 177 1.39 -12.77 7.58
CA THR A 177 2.43 -11.78 7.28
C THR A 177 2.84 -11.89 5.80
N PHE A 178 3.78 -11.07 5.37
CA PHE A 178 4.39 -11.17 4.05
C PHE A 178 5.74 -11.89 4.12
N SER A 179 6.08 -12.62 3.05
CA SER A 179 7.38 -13.27 2.87
C SER A 179 8.46 -12.22 2.65
N PHE A 180 9.62 -12.36 3.28
CA PHE A 180 10.74 -11.39 3.23
C PHE A 180 11.86 -11.79 2.25
N ASP A 181 11.51 -12.44 1.15
CA ASP A 181 12.42 -12.98 0.13
C ASP A 181 12.48 -12.13 -1.15
N GLY A 182 11.86 -10.95 -1.14
CA GLY A 182 11.85 -10.01 -2.26
C GLY A 182 13.18 -9.26 -2.45
N THR A 183 13.38 -8.79 -3.67
CA THR A 183 14.45 -7.90 -4.11
C THR A 183 13.85 -6.57 -4.59
N ASP A 184 14.67 -5.51 -4.65
CA ASP A 184 14.28 -4.18 -5.14
C ASP A 184 13.90 -4.15 -6.65
N SER A 185 13.66 -5.29 -7.31
CA SER A 185 13.35 -5.39 -8.73
C SER A 185 12.16 -6.28 -9.06
N ASP A 186 11.50 -6.82 -8.03
CA ASP A 186 10.42 -7.80 -8.21
C ASP A 186 9.07 -7.16 -8.56
N GLY A 187 8.90 -5.87 -8.34
CA GLY A 187 7.64 -5.14 -8.51
C GLY A 187 6.79 -5.05 -7.24
N TYR A 188 7.34 -5.37 -6.06
CA TYR A 188 6.60 -5.47 -4.81
C TYR A 188 7.20 -4.58 -3.74
N PHE A 189 6.34 -3.97 -2.93
CA PHE A 189 6.76 -3.40 -1.66
C PHE A 189 5.60 -3.38 -0.67
N VAL A 190 5.91 -3.39 0.62
CA VAL A 190 4.92 -3.27 1.69
C VAL A 190 5.10 -1.94 2.41
N CYS A 191 3.97 -1.30 2.68
CA CYS A 191 3.89 -0.13 3.52
C CYS A 191 3.19 -0.47 4.84
N ILE A 192 3.78 -0.10 5.96
CA ILE A 192 3.16 -0.23 7.28
C ILE A 192 2.70 1.15 7.72
N VAL A 193 1.40 1.32 7.91
CA VAL A 193 0.79 2.62 8.19
C VAL A 193 0.21 2.62 9.59
N PHE A 194 0.57 3.62 10.38
CA PHE A 194 0.12 3.82 11.75
C PHE A 194 -1.07 4.79 11.79
N LYS A 195 -2.05 4.53 12.67
CA LYS A 195 -3.31 5.28 12.80
C LYS A 195 -3.56 5.75 14.22
#